data_AF-A0A354GYM7-F1
#
_entry.id   AF-A0A354GYM7-F1
#
_cell.length_a   1.000
_cell.length_b   1.000
_cell.length_c   1.000
_cell.angle_alpha   90.00
_cell.angle_beta   90.00
_cell.angle_gamma   90.00
#
_symmetry.space_group_name_H-M   'P 1'
#
loop_
_entity.id
_entity.type
_entity.pdbx_description
1 polymer ?
#
loop_
_entity_poly.entity_id
_entity_poly.type
_entity_poly.pdbx_seq_one_letter_code
_entity_poly.pdbx_strand_id
1 'polypeptide(L)'
;MKESFDGLKRDMDAACAFLRGFTLGRPGFTQRDGATAINRVRELAERLQKAFTSGEHCKEATQAAASAKGQILAATARLDLLRG
;
A
#
# COMPACT_ATOMS: atom_id res chain seq x y z
N MET A 1 8.05 -21.27 1.51
CA MET A 1 9.26 -20.42 1.51
C MET A 1 8.96 -19.21 2.39
N LYS A 2 9.79 -18.89 3.38
CA LYS A 2 9.55 -17.75 4.29
C LYS A 2 9.70 -16.45 3.50
N GLU A 3 8.72 -15.57 3.56
CA GLU A 3 8.80 -14.26 2.90
C GLU A 3 9.91 -13.44 3.55
N SER A 4 10.84 -12.91 2.74
CA SER A 4 11.88 -12.02 3.26
C SER A 4 11.32 -10.62 3.46
N PHE A 5 11.84 -9.91 4.47
CA PHE A 5 11.45 -8.53 4.73
C PHE A 5 11.68 -7.65 3.50
N ASP A 6 12.86 -7.76 2.90
CA ASP A 6 13.22 -6.99 1.70
C ASP A 6 12.34 -7.31 0.49
N GLY A 7 11.83 -8.54 0.38
CA GLY A 7 10.90 -8.92 -0.69
C GLY A 7 9.56 -8.24 -0.50
N LEU A 8 8.95 -8.42 0.68
CA LEU A 8 7.66 -7.81 1.01
C LEU A 8 7.72 -6.28 1.02
N LYS A 9 8.83 -5.69 1.48
CA LYS A 9 9.05 -4.25 1.47
C LYS A 9 9.14 -3.71 0.04
N ARG A 10 9.86 -4.38 -0.87
CA ARG A 10 9.91 -3.99 -2.28
C ARG A 10 8.53 -4.04 -2.95
N ASP A 11 7.77 -5.11 -2.71
CA ASP A 11 6.40 -5.23 -3.22
C ASP A 11 5.50 -4.10 -2.68
N MET A 12 5.63 -3.80 -1.39
CA MET A 12 4.91 -2.72 -0.73
C MET A 12 5.25 -1.34 -1.33
N ASP A 13 6.54 -1.04 -1.49
CA ASP A 13 7.01 0.23 -2.03
C ASP A 13 6.53 0.42 -3.48
N ALA A 14 6.56 -0.65 -4.30
CA ALA A 14 6.02 -0.63 -5.66
C ALA A 14 4.51 -0.39 -5.69
N ALA A 15 3.74 -1.07 -4.83
CA ALA A 15 2.30 -0.88 -4.72
C ALA A 15 1.93 0.54 -4.24
N CYS A 16 2.68 1.08 -3.27
CA CYS A 16 2.53 2.44 -2.79
C CYS A 16 2.84 3.47 -3.89
N ALA A 17 3.90 3.25 -4.69
CA ALA A 17 4.24 4.13 -5.81
C ALA A 17 3.13 4.17 -6.87
N PHE A 18 2.57 3.01 -7.21
CA PHE A 18 1.44 2.91 -8.14
C PHE A 18 0.19 3.60 -7.57
N LEU A 19 -0.16 3.33 -6.30
CA LEU A 19 -1.29 3.97 -5.61
C LEU A 19 -1.15 5.50 -5.60
N ARG A 20 0.06 6.01 -5.34
CA ARG A 20 0.35 7.44 -5.37
C ARG A 20 0.15 8.05 -6.77
N GLY A 21 0.47 7.31 -7.82
CA GLY A 21 0.20 7.73 -9.20
C GLY A 21 -1.29 8.01 -9.44
N PHE A 22 -2.15 7.08 -9.01
CA PHE A 22 -3.60 7.26 -9.01
C PHE A 22 -4.05 8.43 -8.14
N THR A 23 -3.58 8.50 -6.88
CA THR A 23 -3.98 9.56 -5.93
C THR A 23 -3.66 10.95 -6.45
N LEU A 24 -2.53 11.13 -7.15
CA LEU A 24 -2.12 12.39 -7.77
C LEU A 24 -2.82 12.68 -9.11
N GLY A 25 -3.71 11.80 -9.57
CA GLY A 25 -4.44 11.97 -10.83
C GLY A 25 -3.53 11.95 -12.07
N ARG A 26 -2.44 11.15 -12.04
CA ARG A 26 -1.57 11.02 -13.22
C ARG A 26 -2.36 10.43 -14.40
N PRO A 27 -2.06 10.82 -15.66
CA PRO A 27 -2.69 10.22 -16.83
C PRO A 27 -2.48 8.70 -16.87
N GLY A 28 -3.50 7.98 -17.36
CA GLY A 28 -3.45 6.52 -17.51
C GLY A 28 -3.96 5.71 -16.31
N PHE A 29 -4.37 6.35 -15.21
CA PHE A 29 -4.99 5.68 -14.08
C PHE A 29 -6.51 5.77 -14.14
N THR A 30 -7.19 4.63 -13.95
CA THR A 30 -8.65 4.54 -13.89
C THR A 30 -9.15 4.38 -12.45
N GLN A 31 -10.46 4.53 -12.24
CA GLN A 31 -11.10 4.22 -10.95
C GLN A 31 -10.85 2.77 -10.52
N ARG A 32 -10.84 1.84 -11.48
CA ARG A 32 -10.55 0.43 -11.24
C ARG A 32 -9.12 0.24 -10.75
N ASP A 33 -8.16 0.93 -11.36
CA ASP A 33 -6.76 0.88 -10.93
C ASP A 33 -6.60 1.39 -9.51
N GLY A 34 -7.29 2.49 -9.16
CA GLY A 34 -7.33 3.02 -7.80
C GLY A 34 -7.84 1.99 -6.79
N ALA A 35 -9.00 1.37 -7.07
CA ALA A 35 -9.58 0.35 -6.20
C ALA A 35 -8.66 -0.89 -6.06
N THR A 36 -8.08 -1.37 -7.15
CA THR A 36 -7.13 -2.49 -7.15
C THR A 36 -5.88 -2.15 -6.35
N ALA A 37 -5.32 -0.96 -6.52
CA ALA A 37 -4.13 -0.52 -5.80
C ALA A 37 -4.38 -0.38 -4.30
N ILE A 38 -5.54 0.15 -3.89
CA ILE A 38 -5.94 0.23 -2.48
C ILE A 38 -5.95 -1.16 -1.83
N ASN A 39 -6.60 -2.12 -2.48
CA ASN A 39 -6.67 -3.50 -1.97
C ASN A 39 -5.27 -4.13 -1.89
N ARG A 40 -4.44 -3.93 -2.92
CA ARG A 40 -3.08 -4.48 -2.94
C ARG A 40 -2.19 -3.93 -1.82
N VAL A 41 -2.21 -2.61 -1.60
CA VAL A 41 -1.46 -1.98 -0.51
C VAL A 41 -1.96 -2.46 0.85
N ARG A 42 -3.28 -2.64 1.02
CA ARG A 42 -3.86 -3.19 2.26
C ARG A 42 -3.37 -4.60 2.55
N GLU A 43 -3.45 -5.49 1.57
CA GLU A 43 -2.98 -6.88 1.70
C GLU A 43 -1.50 -6.95 2.07
N LEU A 44 -0.66 -6.14 1.42
CA LEU A 44 0.78 -6.10 1.70
C LEU A 44 1.08 -5.52 3.09
N ALA A 45 0.33 -4.49 3.53
CA ALA A 45 0.44 -3.94 4.89
C ALA A 45 0.14 -4.99 5.96
N GLU A 46 -0.92 -5.77 5.77
CA GLU A 46 -1.30 -6.83 6.69
C GLU A 46 -0.28 -7.97 6.70
N ARG A 47 0.19 -8.39 5.52
CA ARG A 47 1.22 -9.44 5.39
C ARG A 47 2.53 -9.02 6.06
N LEU A 48 2.97 -7.80 5.83
CA LEU A 48 4.20 -7.26 6.42
C LEU A 48 4.10 -7.21 7.95
N GLN A 49 3.00 -6.71 8.51
CA GLN A 49 2.80 -6.72 9.96
C GLN A 49 2.76 -8.13 10.55
N LYS A 50 2.03 -9.06 9.92
CA LYS A 50 1.91 -10.46 10.39
C LYS A 50 3.24 -11.21 10.32
N ALA A 51 4.00 -11.03 9.24
CA ALA A 51 5.28 -11.70 9.05
C ALA A 51 6.38 -11.16 9.99
N PHE A 52 6.30 -9.88 10.35
CA PHE A 52 7.31 -9.18 11.17
C PHE A 52 6.69 -8.54 12.41
N THR A 53 5.87 -9.29 13.14
CA THR A 53 5.26 -8.81 14.39
C THR A 53 6.29 -8.64 15.53
N SER A 54 7.42 -9.34 15.46
CA SER A 54 8.52 -9.25 16.42
C SER A 54 9.87 -9.44 15.72
N GLY A 55 10.97 -9.17 16.42
CA GLY A 55 12.32 -9.25 15.88
C GLY A 55 12.81 -7.97 15.23
N GLU A 56 13.95 -8.05 14.55
CA GLU A 56 14.71 -6.91 14.03
C GLU A 56 13.90 -5.96 13.15
N HIS A 57 13.02 -6.50 12.30
CA HIS A 57 12.22 -5.71 11.35
C HIS A 57 10.85 -5.25 11.88
N CYS A 58 10.51 -5.52 13.15
CA CYS A 58 9.19 -5.20 13.71
C CYS A 58 8.84 -3.71 13.62
N LYS A 59 9.80 -2.85 13.98
CA LYS A 59 9.62 -1.40 13.95
C LYS A 59 9.38 -0.90 12.52
N GLU A 60 10.18 -1.36 11.57
CA GLU A 60 10.07 -0.96 10.18
C GLU A 60 8.78 -1.47 9.52
N ALA A 61 8.38 -2.72 9.81
CA ALA A 61 7.12 -3.28 9.34
C ALA A 61 5.91 -2.48 9.85
N THR A 62 5.94 -2.09 11.13
CA THR A 62 4.91 -1.24 11.76
C THR A 62 4.85 0.14 11.10
N GLN A 63 6.00 0.77 10.88
CA GLN A 63 6.07 2.08 10.21
C GLN A 63 5.57 2.02 8.76
N ALA A 64 5.98 0.99 8.01
CA ALA A 64 5.53 0.79 6.64
C ALA A 64 4.01 0.58 6.55
N ALA A 65 3.42 -0.19 7.47
CA ALA A 65 1.98 -0.36 7.50
C ALA A 65 1.22 0.90 7.92
N ALA A 66 1.75 1.70 8.86
CA ALA A 66 1.18 2.99 9.22
C ALA A 66 1.19 3.96 8.03
N SER A 67 2.31 4.02 7.29
CA SER A 67 2.42 4.81 6.05
C SER A 67 1.41 4.35 4.99
N ALA A 68 1.30 3.04 4.77
CA ALA A 68 0.35 2.45 3.84
C ALA A 68 -1.10 2.83 4.17
N LYS A 69 -1.48 2.85 5.46
CA LYS A 69 -2.80 3.30 5.91
C LYS A 69 -3.09 4.75 5.50
N GLY A 70 -2.13 5.65 5.65
CA GLY A 70 -2.27 7.05 5.22
C GLY A 70 -2.47 7.18 3.70
N GLN A 71 -1.72 6.41 2.92
CA GLN A 71 -1.84 6.41 1.46
C GLN A 71 -3.18 5.83 0.98
N ILE A 72 -3.67 4.76 1.63
CA ILE A 72 -5.00 4.19 1.36
C ILE A 72 -6.09 5.23 1.60
N LEU A 73 -6.03 5.99 2.70
CA LEU A 73 -7.02 7.02 2.99
C LEU A 73 -7.04 8.11 1.90
N ALA A 74 -5.87 8.60 1.49
CA ALA A 74 -5.77 9.59 0.44
C ALA A 74 -6.30 9.07 -0.91
N ALA A 75 -5.98 7.83 -1.27
CA ALA A 75 -6.48 7.21 -2.49
C ALA A 75 -7.99 6.95 -2.44
N THR A 76 -8.52 6.56 -1.28
CA THR A 76 -9.97 6.35 -1.09
C THR A 76 -10.71 7.66 -1.30
N ALA A 77 -10.25 8.76 -0.67
CA ALA A 77 -10.82 10.08 -0.89
C ALA A 77 -10.78 10.50 -2.37
N ARG A 78 -9.68 10.22 -3.07
CA ARG A 78 -9.58 10.47 -4.52
C ARG A 78 -10.59 9.65 -5.31
N LEU A 79 -10.78 8.37 -4.97
CA LEU A 79 -11.72 7.49 -5.64
C LEU A 79 -13.17 7.97 -5.44
N ASP A 80 -13.51 8.43 -4.24
CA ASP A 80 -14.84 8.96 -3.95
C ASP A 80 -15.12 10.24 -4.75
N LEU A 81 -14.12 11.12 -4.91
CA LEU A 81 -14.23 12.30 -5.78
C LEU A 81 -14.47 11.97 -7.26
N LEU A 82 -14.10 10.77 -7.72
CA LEU A 82 -14.33 10.33 -9.11
C LEU A 82 -15.68 9.64 -9.30
N ARG A 83 -16.35 9.27 -8.20
CA ARG A 83 -17.66 8.60 -8.20
C ARG A 83 -18.83 9.56 -8.01
N GLY A 84 -18.56 10.74 -7.44
CA GLY A 84 -19.51 11.87 -7.40
C GLY A 84 -19.62 12.54 -8.77
#